data_AF-A0A7C6K838-F1
#
_entry.id   AF-A0A7C6K838-F1
#
_cell.length_a   1.000
_cell.length_b   1.000
_cell.length_c   1.000
_cell.angle_alpha   90.00
_cell.angle_beta   90.00
_cell.angle_gamma   90.00
#
_symmetry.space_group_name_H-M   'P 1'
#
loop_
_entity.id
_entity.type
_entity.pdbx_description
1 polymer ?
#
loop_
_entity_poly.entity_id
_entity_poly.type
_entity_poly.pdbx_seq_one_letter_code
_entity_poly.pdbx_strand_id
1 'polypeptide(L)'
;MIEVVQETDEALWRDFLAHEPGVSLFHTPEWKSFICETFNYNSYYLFAKNNSGQMTGLLPLFYIKSILTGNRLSSLPFAYRCSILGDPNSQAALLTKALELVEELNPSYLEVRDSLDHSSFQFTNCYSTYILELSNNPDEVWKTFKSNVRRNIRQSRKYGIRVEETKAPKALKGLLQVKLHHKKEVRVPLPPLVFF
;
A
#
# COMPACT_ATOMS: atom_id res chain seq x y z
N MET A 1 -3.46 5.44 -28.81
CA MET A 1 -3.00 6.59 -28.03
C MET A 1 -3.44 6.35 -26.60
N ILE A 2 -2.65 6.76 -25.61
CA ILE A 2 -3.01 6.60 -24.20
C ILE A 2 -3.33 7.98 -23.66
N GLU A 3 -4.54 8.12 -23.14
CA GLU A 3 -4.97 9.31 -22.42
C GLU A 3 -4.80 9.07 -20.92
N VAL A 4 -4.25 10.04 -20.19
CA VAL A 4 -4.16 9.97 -18.73
C VAL A 4 -5.11 10.97 -18.10
N VAL A 5 -6.02 10.48 -17.26
CA VAL A 5 -7.03 11.28 -16.57
C VAL A 5 -6.90 11.13 -15.04
N GLN A 6 -7.43 12.10 -14.29
CA GLN A 6 -7.43 12.08 -12.83
C GLN A 6 -8.74 11.57 -12.20
N GLU A 7 -9.75 11.38 -13.03
CA GLU A 7 -11.07 10.93 -12.63
C GLU A 7 -11.55 9.79 -13.53
N THR A 8 -12.21 8.81 -12.91
CA THR A 8 -12.85 7.72 -13.61
C THR A 8 -14.02 7.21 -12.79
N ASP A 9 -14.96 6.54 -13.45
CA ASP A 9 -16.06 5.84 -12.79
C ASP A 9 -15.52 4.68 -11.93
N GLU A 10 -16.04 4.53 -10.71
CA GLU A 10 -15.63 3.45 -9.80
C GLU A 10 -15.87 2.05 -10.38
N ALA A 11 -16.91 1.86 -11.19
CA ALA A 11 -17.19 0.58 -11.84
C ALA A 11 -16.10 0.23 -12.85
N LEU A 12 -15.65 1.20 -13.67
CA LEU A 12 -14.55 1.00 -14.61
C LEU A 12 -13.22 0.74 -13.89
N TRP A 13 -12.98 1.45 -12.78
CA TRP A 13 -11.82 1.22 -11.94
C TRP A 13 -11.83 -0.20 -11.37
N ARG A 14 -12.93 -0.65 -10.78
CA ARG A 14 -13.05 -2.00 -10.21
C ARG A 14 -12.94 -3.09 -11.26
N ASP A 15 -13.54 -2.90 -12.43
CA ASP A 15 -13.44 -3.85 -13.54
C ASP A 15 -11.99 -4.02 -14.01
N PHE A 16 -11.24 -2.92 -14.14
CA PHE A 16 -9.80 -2.99 -14.42
C PHE A 16 -9.03 -3.77 -13.34
N LEU A 17 -9.25 -3.45 -12.06
CA LEU A 17 -8.57 -4.13 -10.95
C LEU A 17 -8.89 -5.63 -10.87
N ALA A 18 -10.06 -6.07 -11.32
CA ALA A 18 -10.44 -7.47 -11.27
C ALA A 18 -9.60 -8.36 -12.21
N HIS A 19 -9.02 -7.77 -13.25
CA HIS A 19 -8.30 -8.49 -14.31
C HIS A 19 -6.79 -8.21 -14.31
N GLU A 20 -6.34 -7.23 -13.52
CA GLU A 20 -4.96 -6.78 -13.52
C GLU A 20 -4.10 -7.57 -12.52
N PRO A 21 -2.96 -8.14 -12.94
CA PRO A 21 -2.03 -8.79 -12.04
C PRO A 21 -1.34 -7.78 -11.12
N GLY A 22 -0.95 -8.22 -9.92
CA GLY A 22 -0.22 -7.35 -8.97
C GLY A 22 -1.10 -6.34 -8.23
N VAL A 23 -2.42 -6.38 -8.44
CA VAL A 23 -3.38 -5.62 -7.66
C VAL A 23 -3.28 -5.96 -6.18
N SER A 24 -3.43 -4.93 -5.37
CA SER A 24 -3.49 -5.01 -3.91
C SER A 24 -4.58 -4.06 -3.42
N LEU A 25 -4.96 -4.18 -2.14
CA LEU A 25 -5.91 -3.27 -1.49
C LEU A 25 -5.59 -1.79 -1.75
N PHE A 26 -4.31 -1.45 -1.90
CA PHE A 26 -3.87 -0.07 -2.06
C PHE A 26 -4.28 0.60 -3.36
N HIS A 27 -4.68 -0.19 -4.35
CA HIS A 27 -5.16 0.29 -5.64
C HIS A 27 -6.67 0.52 -5.66
N THR A 28 -7.38 0.28 -4.56
CA THR A 28 -8.85 0.31 -4.52
C THR A 28 -9.42 1.71 -4.25
N PRO A 29 -10.66 2.01 -4.69
CA PRO A 29 -11.38 3.22 -4.30
C PRO A 29 -11.49 3.39 -2.78
N GLU A 30 -11.73 2.29 -2.05
CA GLU A 30 -11.86 2.30 -0.60
C GLU A 30 -10.58 2.79 0.08
N TRP A 31 -9.42 2.35 -0.43
CA TRP A 31 -8.14 2.77 0.14
C TRP A 31 -7.86 4.25 -0.13
N LYS A 32 -8.19 4.75 -1.32
CA LYS A 32 -8.11 6.19 -1.64
C LYS A 32 -8.94 7.00 -0.64
N SER A 33 -10.22 6.67 -0.49
CA SER A 33 -11.13 7.36 0.42
C SER A 33 -10.64 7.30 1.86
N PHE A 34 -10.24 6.11 2.34
CA PHE A 34 -9.71 5.93 3.69
C PHE A 34 -8.50 6.82 3.99
N ILE A 35 -7.51 6.90 3.07
CA ILE A 35 -6.32 7.73 3.27
C ILE A 35 -6.68 9.22 3.23
N CYS A 36 -7.51 9.64 2.28
CA CYS A 36 -7.96 11.03 2.16
C CYS A 36 -8.73 11.47 3.41
N GLU A 37 -9.66 10.67 3.90
CA GLU A 37 -10.48 10.98 5.09
C GLU A 37 -9.66 10.92 6.38
N THR A 38 -8.75 9.96 6.52
CA THR A 38 -7.95 9.77 7.75
C THR A 38 -6.89 10.86 7.93
N PHE A 39 -6.26 11.29 6.83
CA PHE A 39 -5.08 12.16 6.89
C PHE A 39 -5.26 13.51 6.19
N ASN A 40 -6.43 13.76 5.58
CA ASN A 40 -6.72 14.96 4.80
C ASN A 40 -5.66 15.22 3.70
N TYR A 41 -5.23 14.14 3.04
CA TYR A 41 -4.29 14.21 1.93
C TYR A 41 -5.02 14.44 0.61
N ASN A 42 -4.40 15.20 -0.28
CA ASN A 42 -4.90 15.36 -1.64
C ASN A 42 -4.47 14.15 -2.48
N SER A 43 -5.42 13.45 -3.09
CA SER A 43 -5.13 12.36 -4.02
C SER A 43 -4.99 12.87 -5.45
N TYR A 44 -3.98 12.40 -6.16
CA TYR A 44 -3.74 12.62 -7.59
C TYR A 44 -3.68 11.28 -8.32
N TYR A 45 -4.72 10.46 -8.18
CA TYR A 45 -4.78 9.17 -8.87
C TYR A 45 -4.77 9.40 -10.37
N LEU A 46 -3.94 8.66 -11.08
CA LEU A 46 -3.82 8.73 -12.53
C LEU A 46 -4.34 7.43 -13.15
N PHE A 47 -5.22 7.57 -14.12
CA PHE A 47 -5.85 6.46 -14.84
C PHE A 47 -5.47 6.57 -16.32
N ALA A 48 -4.85 5.52 -16.86
CA ALA A 48 -4.57 5.43 -18.28
C ALA A 48 -5.77 4.83 -19.01
N LYS A 49 -6.17 5.42 -20.13
CA LYS A 49 -7.24 4.95 -21.00
C LYS A 49 -6.75 4.82 -22.43
N ASN A 50 -7.19 3.78 -23.12
CA ASN A 50 -6.95 3.63 -24.56
C ASN A 50 -8.00 4.42 -25.37
N ASN A 51 -7.87 4.38 -26.71
CA ASN A 51 -8.79 5.08 -27.62
C ASN A 51 -10.25 4.62 -27.53
N SER A 52 -10.53 3.41 -27.01
CA SER A 52 -11.91 2.93 -26.81
C SER A 52 -12.48 3.34 -25.45
N GLY A 53 -11.73 4.12 -24.66
CA GLY A 53 -12.12 4.56 -23.31
C GLY A 53 -11.94 3.50 -22.23
N GLN A 54 -11.38 2.33 -22.57
CA GLN A 54 -11.08 1.28 -21.59
C GLN A 54 -9.86 1.67 -20.77
N MET A 55 -9.93 1.41 -19.47
CA MET A 55 -8.82 1.65 -18.57
C MET A 55 -7.72 0.60 -18.80
N THR A 56 -6.48 1.05 -18.94
CA THR A 56 -5.31 0.22 -19.25
C THR A 56 -4.17 0.36 -18.24
N GLY A 57 -4.31 1.23 -17.25
CA GLY A 57 -3.31 1.39 -16.21
C GLY A 57 -3.76 2.30 -15.07
N LEU A 58 -3.05 2.19 -13.95
CA LEU A 58 -3.34 2.94 -12.72
C LEU A 58 -2.04 3.31 -12.01
N LEU A 59 -1.93 4.57 -11.60
CA LEU A 59 -0.91 5.04 -10.68
C LEU A 59 -1.57 5.85 -9.55
N PRO A 60 -1.70 5.26 -8.35
CA PRO A 60 -2.08 6.01 -7.15
C PRO A 60 -1.01 7.06 -6.85
N LEU A 61 -1.40 8.29 -6.50
CA LEU A 61 -0.51 9.31 -5.95
C LEU A 61 -1.24 10.11 -4.87
N PHE A 62 -0.50 10.50 -3.84
CA PHE A 62 -0.97 11.36 -2.76
C PHE A 62 0.02 12.50 -2.55
N TYR A 63 -0.48 13.73 -2.54
CA TYR A 63 0.30 14.91 -2.19
C TYR A 63 0.22 15.16 -0.69
N ILE A 64 1.36 14.98 -0.02
CA ILE A 64 1.46 14.99 1.43
C ILE A 64 2.19 16.25 1.85
N LYS A 65 1.49 17.12 2.58
CA LYS A 65 2.06 18.34 3.16
C LYS A 65 2.62 18.04 4.54
N SER A 66 3.87 18.45 4.78
CA SER A 66 4.53 18.26 6.07
C SER A 66 5.46 19.43 6.37
N ILE A 67 5.30 20.01 7.56
CA ILE A 67 6.16 21.10 8.04
C ILE A 67 7.57 20.58 8.36
N LEU A 68 7.69 19.31 8.79
CA LEU A 68 8.95 18.74 9.24
C LEU A 68 9.80 18.15 8.10
N THR A 69 9.14 17.62 7.06
CA THR A 69 9.82 16.84 6.00
C THR A 69 9.63 17.44 4.60
N GLY A 70 9.00 18.61 4.50
CA GLY A 70 8.58 19.19 3.22
C GLY A 70 7.39 18.46 2.59
N ASN A 71 6.89 19.05 1.51
CA ASN A 71 5.81 18.48 0.72
C ASN A 71 6.37 17.41 -0.21
N ARG A 72 5.63 16.31 -0.40
CA ARG A 72 6.03 15.24 -1.32
C ARG A 72 4.84 14.68 -2.07
N LEU A 73 5.10 14.15 -3.26
CA LEU A 73 4.16 13.31 -3.99
C LEU A 73 4.61 11.86 -3.77
N SER A 74 3.73 10.99 -3.30
CA SER A 74 4.06 9.59 -3.01
C SER A 74 3.00 8.68 -3.58
N SER A 75 3.39 7.58 -4.22
CA SER A 75 2.42 6.63 -4.75
C SER A 75 1.56 6.03 -3.65
N LEU A 76 2.12 5.87 -2.45
CA LEU A 76 1.36 5.40 -1.32
C LEU A 76 1.99 5.77 0.03
N PRO A 77 1.31 6.57 0.87
CA PRO A 77 1.75 6.78 2.25
C PRO A 77 1.56 5.51 3.09
N PHE A 78 2.48 5.29 4.03
CA PHE A 78 2.40 4.25 5.07
C PHE A 78 2.43 2.80 4.60
N ALA A 79 2.77 2.56 3.33
CA ALA A 79 2.88 1.23 2.75
C ALA A 79 4.28 0.96 2.22
N TYR A 80 4.62 -0.32 2.12
CA TYR A 80 5.93 -0.78 1.65
C TYR A 80 5.98 -1.02 0.14
N ARG A 81 4.82 -1.14 -0.52
CA ARG A 81 4.71 -1.36 -1.97
C ARG A 81 3.39 -0.81 -2.52
N CYS A 82 3.44 -0.18 -3.69
CA CYS A 82 2.30 0.18 -4.53
C CYS A 82 2.79 0.28 -5.97
N SER A 83 2.50 -0.76 -6.75
CA SER A 83 2.96 -0.89 -8.13
C SER A 83 2.25 0.07 -9.07
N ILE A 84 2.93 0.44 -10.15
CA ILE A 84 2.26 1.04 -11.30
C ILE A 84 1.59 -0.11 -12.05
N LEU A 85 0.28 -0.04 -12.26
CA LEU A 85 -0.47 -1.08 -12.95
C LEU A 85 -0.65 -0.74 -14.42
N GLY A 86 -0.83 -1.78 -15.25
CA GLY A 86 -1.04 -1.66 -16.69
C GLY A 86 0.14 -2.14 -17.53
N ASP A 87 -0.05 -2.15 -18.84
CA ASP A 87 1.00 -2.49 -19.80
C ASP A 87 2.14 -1.43 -19.82
N PRO A 88 3.33 -1.75 -20.36
CA PRO A 88 4.47 -0.83 -20.34
C PRO A 88 4.20 0.56 -20.95
N ASN A 89 3.32 0.67 -21.96
CA ASN A 89 2.98 1.97 -22.54
C ASN A 89 2.09 2.77 -21.58
N SER A 90 1.13 2.11 -20.93
CA SER A 90 0.28 2.72 -19.90
C SER A 90 1.10 3.20 -18.71
N GLN A 91 2.03 2.37 -18.23
CA GLN A 91 2.95 2.73 -17.15
C GLN A 91 3.82 3.94 -17.52
N ALA A 92 4.37 3.97 -18.74
CA ALA A 92 5.17 5.10 -19.21
C ALA A 92 4.35 6.40 -19.28
N ALA A 93 3.13 6.36 -19.84
CA ALA A 93 2.25 7.52 -19.91
C ALA A 93 1.85 8.04 -18.51
N LEU A 94 1.52 7.13 -17.58
CA LEU A 94 1.23 7.47 -16.19
C LEU A 94 2.42 8.15 -15.51
N LEU A 95 3.62 7.64 -15.75
CA LEU A 95 4.84 8.20 -15.18
C LEU A 95 5.17 9.58 -15.75
N THR A 96 5.03 9.77 -17.06
CA THR A 96 5.16 11.10 -17.69
C THR A 96 4.19 12.08 -17.03
N LYS A 97 2.92 11.69 -16.85
CA LYS A 97 1.93 12.54 -16.20
C LYS A 97 2.25 12.82 -14.72
N ALA A 98 2.82 11.85 -14.01
CA ALA A 98 3.29 12.04 -12.64
C ALA A 98 4.46 13.05 -12.56
N LEU A 99 5.37 13.05 -13.54
CA LEU A 99 6.45 14.03 -13.62
C LEU A 99 5.92 15.44 -13.95
N GLU A 100 4.92 15.56 -14.82
CA GLU A 100 4.22 16.85 -15.02
C GLU A 100 3.61 17.39 -13.73
N LEU A 101 3.02 16.52 -12.89
CA LEU A 101 2.53 16.91 -11.57
C LEU A 101 3.63 17.36 -10.61
N VAL A 102 4.86 16.85 -10.76
CA VAL A 102 6.00 17.34 -9.99
C VAL A 102 6.31 18.78 -10.37
N GLU A 103 6.31 19.10 -11.67
CA GLU A 103 6.53 20.48 -12.13
C GLU A 103 5.40 21.42 -11.67
N GLU A 104 4.14 20.97 -11.71
CA GLU A 104 2.97 21.77 -11.31
C GLU A 104 2.92 22.01 -9.79
N LEU A 105 3.11 20.96 -8.99
CA LEU A 105 2.93 21.01 -7.53
C LEU A 105 4.21 21.35 -6.77
N ASN A 106 5.35 21.33 -7.46
CA ASN A 106 6.71 21.56 -6.94
C ASN A 106 6.98 20.86 -5.59
N PRO A 107 6.76 19.54 -5.45
CA PRO A 107 7.10 18.81 -4.24
C PRO A 107 8.63 18.68 -4.11
N SER A 108 9.11 18.41 -2.90
CA SER A 108 10.53 18.12 -2.68
C SER A 108 11.00 16.85 -3.39
N TYR A 109 10.11 15.87 -3.59
CA TYR A 109 10.36 14.66 -4.37
C TYR A 109 9.05 13.95 -4.75
N LEU A 110 9.14 13.11 -5.79
CA LEU A 110 8.18 12.06 -6.13
C LEU A 110 8.74 10.71 -5.67
N GLU A 111 7.96 9.98 -4.89
CA GLU A 111 8.28 8.63 -4.44
C GLU A 111 7.33 7.61 -5.08
N VAL A 112 7.88 6.64 -5.80
CA VAL A 112 7.13 5.49 -6.30
C VAL A 112 7.54 4.27 -5.48
N ARG A 113 6.57 3.65 -4.81
CA ARG A 113 6.74 2.47 -3.95
C ARG A 113 6.81 1.18 -4.75
N ASP A 114 7.63 1.14 -5.79
CA ASP A 114 7.87 -0.06 -6.59
C ASP A 114 9.25 -0.05 -7.25
N SER A 115 9.65 -1.20 -7.79
CA SER A 115 10.81 -1.28 -8.66
C SER A 115 10.49 -0.64 -10.01
N LEU A 116 11.15 0.48 -10.31
CA LEU A 116 11.02 1.21 -11.56
C LEU A 116 12.41 1.45 -12.15
N ASP A 117 12.59 1.10 -13.41
CA ASP A 117 13.79 1.43 -14.19
C ASP A 117 13.52 2.69 -15.02
N HIS A 118 13.80 3.85 -14.44
CA HIS A 118 13.60 5.14 -15.09
C HIS A 118 14.66 6.16 -14.65
N SER A 119 15.24 6.87 -15.61
CA SER A 119 16.41 7.75 -15.39
C SER A 119 16.16 8.91 -14.41
N SER A 120 14.91 9.37 -14.27
CA SER A 120 14.52 10.39 -13.30
C SER A 120 14.47 9.90 -11.85
N PHE A 121 14.60 8.59 -11.60
CA PHE A 121 14.44 7.99 -10.27
C PHE A 121 15.76 7.44 -9.73
N GLN A 122 15.92 7.56 -8.42
CA GLN A 122 16.98 6.88 -7.68
C GLN A 122 16.38 5.70 -6.92
N PHE A 123 16.96 4.52 -7.11
CA PHE A 123 16.52 3.32 -6.42
C PHE A 123 17.03 3.31 -4.97
N THR A 124 16.13 3.02 -4.02
CA THR A 124 16.48 2.84 -2.60
C THR A 124 15.89 1.54 -2.06
N ASN A 125 16.74 0.67 -1.51
CA ASN A 125 16.31 -0.58 -0.90
C ASN A 125 16.06 -0.43 0.61
N CYS A 126 14.83 -0.07 0.98
CA CYS A 126 14.43 0.17 2.38
C CYS A 126 13.57 -0.95 3.00
N TYR A 127 13.06 -1.90 2.19
CA TYR A 127 12.02 -2.83 2.63
C TYR A 127 12.32 -4.27 2.22
N SER A 128 12.06 -5.20 3.15
CA SER A 128 12.10 -6.64 2.91
C SER A 128 10.72 -7.23 3.19
N THR A 129 10.19 -8.01 2.25
CA THR A 129 8.93 -8.74 2.43
C THR A 129 9.25 -10.22 2.61
N TYR A 130 8.70 -10.84 3.65
CA TYR A 130 8.82 -12.27 3.91
C TYR A 130 7.50 -12.94 3.55
N ILE A 131 7.51 -13.77 2.50
CA ILE A 131 6.34 -14.45 1.98
C ILE A 131 6.34 -15.89 2.49
N LEU A 132 5.23 -16.30 3.10
CA LEU A 132 4.97 -17.69 3.46
C LEU A 132 3.90 -18.25 2.53
N GLU A 133 4.29 -19.16 1.66
CA GLU A 133 3.35 -19.87 0.79
C GLU A 133 2.39 -20.72 1.65
N LEU A 134 1.09 -20.51 1.43
CA LEU A 134 0.05 -21.24 2.15
C LEU A 134 -0.43 -22.42 1.30
N SER A 135 -0.78 -23.50 2.00
CA SER A 135 -1.43 -24.68 1.41
C SER A 135 -2.79 -24.87 2.05
N ASN A 136 -3.73 -25.43 1.27
CA ASN A 136 -5.04 -25.84 1.78
C ASN A 136 -4.93 -26.92 2.88
N ASN A 137 -3.77 -27.58 2.98
CA ASN A 137 -3.45 -28.45 4.10
C ASN A 137 -2.49 -27.75 5.09
N PRO A 138 -2.95 -27.39 6.31
CA PRO A 138 -2.12 -26.75 7.33
C PRO A 138 -0.88 -27.57 7.74
N ASP A 139 -0.95 -28.91 7.65
CA ASP A 139 0.18 -29.78 7.99
C ASP A 139 1.33 -29.64 7.00
N GLU A 140 1.03 -29.33 5.74
CA GLU A 140 2.07 -29.06 4.73
C GLU A 140 2.81 -27.76 5.05
N VAL A 141 2.08 -26.69 5.38
CA VAL A 141 2.68 -25.42 5.84
C VAL A 141 3.49 -25.65 7.12
N TRP A 142 2.96 -26.43 8.07
CA TRP A 142 3.63 -26.74 9.33
C TRP A 142 4.99 -27.43 9.14
N LYS A 143 5.11 -28.32 8.16
CA LYS A 143 6.37 -29.02 7.84
C LYS A 143 7.45 -28.06 7.33
N THR A 144 7.08 -26.96 6.66
CA THR A 144 8.02 -25.95 6.16
C THR A 144 8.72 -25.17 7.28
N PHE A 145 8.10 -25.05 8.46
CA PHE A 145 8.70 -24.30 9.57
C PHE A 145 9.93 -24.99 10.14
N LYS A 146 10.95 -24.20 10.50
CA LYS A 146 12.14 -24.71 11.19
C LYS A 146 11.79 -25.36 12.53
N SER A 147 12.64 -26.30 12.99
CA SER A 147 12.40 -27.09 14.20
C SER A 147 12.21 -26.24 15.47
N ASN A 148 12.93 -25.12 15.59
CA ASN A 148 12.81 -24.15 16.68
C ASN A 148 11.45 -23.42 16.65
N VAL A 149 10.98 -22.98 15.47
CA VAL A 149 9.66 -22.35 15.31
C VAL A 149 8.56 -23.31 15.76
N ARG A 150 8.58 -24.56 15.29
CA ARG A 150 7.62 -25.60 15.71
C ARG A 150 7.69 -25.90 17.21
N ARG A 151 8.87 -25.83 17.83
CA ARG A 151 9.05 -25.98 19.28
C ARG A 151 8.38 -24.84 20.03
N ASN A 152 8.63 -23.60 19.64
CA ASN A 152 8.07 -22.41 20.28
C ASN A 152 6.54 -22.36 20.17
N ILE A 153 5.98 -22.72 19.01
CA ILE A 153 4.51 -22.79 18.83
C ILE A 153 3.89 -23.89 19.71
N ARG A 154 4.56 -25.04 19.88
CA ARG A 154 4.06 -26.07 20.82
C ARG A 154 4.15 -25.62 22.27
N GLN A 155 5.19 -24.87 22.62
CA GLN A 155 5.35 -24.31 23.95
C GLN A 155 4.28 -23.25 24.28
N SER A 156 3.94 -22.36 23.34
CA SER A 156 2.86 -21.38 23.54
C SER A 156 1.51 -22.05 23.80
N ARG A 157 1.20 -23.13 23.07
CA ARG A 157 0.01 -23.97 23.32
C ARG A 157 0.02 -24.60 24.71
N LYS A 158 1.17 -25.12 25.15
CA LYS A 158 1.33 -25.68 26.51
C LYS A 158 1.14 -24.63 27.62
N TYR A 159 1.50 -23.37 27.35
CA TYR A 159 1.23 -22.25 28.26
C TYR A 159 -0.22 -21.74 28.22
N GLY A 160 -1.11 -22.40 27.48
CA GLY A 160 -2.52 -22.05 27.45
C GLY A 160 -2.84 -20.78 26.66
N ILE A 161 -1.92 -20.31 25.80
CA ILE A 161 -2.18 -19.17 24.91
C ILE A 161 -3.30 -19.53 23.94
N ARG A 162 -4.34 -18.69 23.88
CA ARG A 162 -5.48 -18.82 22.97
C ARG A 162 -5.47 -17.66 21.97
N VAL A 163 -6.00 -17.94 20.77
CA VAL A 163 -6.20 -16.95 19.71
C VAL A 163 -7.69 -16.86 19.47
N GLU A 164 -8.21 -15.63 19.42
CA GLU A 164 -9.61 -15.33 19.13
C GLU A 164 -9.67 -14.30 18.00
N GLU A 165 -10.57 -14.52 17.06
CA GLU A 165 -10.87 -13.56 16.00
C GLU A 165 -12.07 -12.71 16.40
N THR A 166 -11.93 -11.40 16.33
CA THR A 166 -13.00 -10.48 16.73
C THR A 166 -12.96 -9.19 15.93
N LYS A 167 -14.14 -8.60 15.73
CA LYS A 167 -14.34 -7.25 15.18
C LYS A 167 -14.89 -6.28 16.23
N ALA A 168 -14.91 -6.68 17.50
CA ALA A 168 -15.48 -5.87 18.58
C ALA A 168 -14.63 -4.62 18.83
N PRO A 169 -15.20 -3.40 18.84
CA PRO A 169 -14.45 -2.17 19.10
C PRO A 169 -13.66 -2.18 20.42
N LYS A 170 -14.15 -2.91 21.42
CA LYS A 170 -13.47 -3.06 22.72
C LYS A 170 -12.11 -3.76 22.58
N ALA A 171 -11.95 -4.69 21.62
CA ALA A 171 -10.70 -5.38 21.37
C ALA A 171 -9.61 -4.44 20.83
N LEU A 172 -10.00 -3.39 20.10
CA LEU A 172 -9.08 -2.38 19.59
C LEU A 172 -8.32 -1.68 20.72
N LYS A 173 -8.97 -1.41 21.87
CA LYS A 173 -8.30 -0.81 23.04
C LYS A 173 -7.13 -1.68 23.53
N GLY A 174 -7.31 -3.00 23.59
CA GLY A 174 -6.25 -3.94 23.99
C GLY A 174 -5.10 -3.95 22.97
N LEU A 175 -5.41 -3.99 21.68
CA LEU A 175 -4.42 -3.91 20.60
C LEU A 175 -3.61 -2.61 20.67
N LEU A 176 -4.27 -1.47 20.89
CA LEU A 176 -3.63 -0.17 20.98
C LEU A 176 -2.72 -0.06 22.20
N GLN A 177 -3.08 -0.62 23.35
CA GLN A 177 -2.22 -0.64 24.53
C GLN A 177 -0.89 -1.34 24.24
N VAL A 178 -0.94 -2.51 23.59
CA VAL A 178 0.27 -3.26 23.19
C VAL A 178 1.09 -2.46 22.17
N LYS A 179 0.44 -1.90 21.14
CA LYS A 179 1.12 -1.08 20.12
C LYS A 179 1.77 0.17 20.73
N LEU A 180 1.09 0.87 21.64
CA LEU A 180 1.62 2.06 22.31
C LEU A 180 2.84 1.74 23.17
N HIS A 181 2.82 0.61 23.88
CA HIS A 181 3.97 0.16 24.66
C HIS A 181 5.20 -0.02 23.75
N HIS A 182 5.05 -0.80 22.68
CA HIS A 182 6.13 -1.02 21.71
C HIS A 182 6.60 0.29 21.03
N LYS A 183 5.67 1.15 20.60
CA LYS A 183 5.98 2.42 19.93
C LYS A 183 6.73 3.40 20.84
N LYS A 184 6.46 3.39 22.15
CA LYS A 184 7.23 4.16 23.14
C LYS A 184 8.66 3.66 23.26
N GLU A 185 8.87 2.34 23.24
CA GLU A 185 10.21 1.75 23.29
C GLU A 185 11.05 2.14 22.07
N VAL A 186 10.47 2.05 20.87
CA VAL A 186 11.18 2.39 19.62
C VAL A 186 11.14 3.88 19.25
N ARG A 187 10.45 4.70 20.05
CA ARG A 187 10.32 6.17 19.90
C ARG A 187 9.80 6.64 18.53
N VAL A 188 8.78 5.98 18.01
CA VAL A 188 8.10 6.40 16.78
C VAL A 188 6.61 6.65 17.04
N PRO A 189 5.98 7.62 16.37
CA PRO A 189 4.58 7.93 16.60
C PRO A 189 3.65 6.77 16.18
N LEU A 190 2.49 6.71 16.84
CA LEU A 190 1.38 5.87 16.43
C LEU A 190 0.46 6.69 15.48
N PRO A 191 -0.10 6.09 14.42
CA PRO A 191 -1.17 6.71 13.64
C PRO A 191 -2.37 7.11 14.52
N PRO A 192 -3.23 8.04 14.03
CA PRO A 192 -4.45 8.42 14.74
C PRO A 192 -5.38 7.22 14.94
N LEU A 193 -6.26 7.28 15.95
CA LEU A 193 -7.16 6.17 16.28
C LEU A 193 -8.08 5.77 15.12
N VAL A 194 -8.52 6.73 14.32
CA VAL A 194 -9.39 6.52 13.15
C VAL A 194 -8.72 5.68 12.04
N PHE A 195 -7.40 5.48 12.11
CA PHE A 195 -6.68 4.59 11.20
C PHE A 195 -6.95 3.10 11.48
N PHE A 196 -7.42 2.74 12.67
CA PHE A 196 -7.61 1.34 13.11
C PHE A 196 -9.08 0.96 13.22
#